data_AF-A0A520I2G0-F1
#
_entry.id   AF-A0A520I2G0-F1
#
_cell.length_a   1.000
_cell.length_b   1.000
_cell.length_c   1.000
_cell.angle_alpha   90.00
_cell.angle_beta   90.00
_cell.angle_gamma   90.00
#
_symmetry.space_group_name_H-M   'P 1'
#
loop_
_entity.id
_entity.type
_entity.pdbx_description
1 polymer ?
#
loop_
_entity_poly.entity_id
_entity_poly.type
_entity_poly.pdbx_seq_one_letter_code
_entity_poly.pdbx_strand_id
1 'polypeptide(L)'
;GAESLVIVRLELDFLREMTWPGEVRIETEVLRLGGRSFTVQQRLVQDDEICGKAQTVLVVMDRAAKRAVSIDPWRDALSAFQA
;
A
#
# COMPACT_ATOMS: atom_id res chain seq x y z
N GLY A 1 2.83 10.48 -16.11
CA GLY A 1 2.49 9.83 -17.40
C GLY A 1 1.15 9.14 -17.28
N ALA A 2 0.70 8.41 -18.30
CA ALA A 2 -0.56 7.64 -18.33
C ALA A 2 -0.54 6.40 -17.39
N GLU A 3 0.14 6.52 -16.25
CA GLU A 3 0.40 5.46 -15.30
C GLU A 3 -0.53 5.60 -14.10
N SER A 4 -1.03 4.47 -13.61
CA SER A 4 -1.80 4.45 -12.36
C SER A 4 -1.40 3.29 -11.48
N LEU A 5 -1.42 3.52 -10.17
CA LEU A 5 -1.31 2.46 -9.18
C LEU A 5 -2.62 1.69 -9.11
N VAL A 6 -2.50 0.38 -9.20
CA VAL A 6 -3.63 -0.56 -9.10
C VAL A 6 -3.34 -1.55 -7.99
N ILE A 7 -4.31 -1.75 -7.11
CA ILE A 7 -4.28 -2.81 -6.10
C ILE A 7 -4.61 -4.12 -6.79
N VAL A 8 -3.69 -5.08 -6.75
CA VAL A 8 -3.89 -6.43 -7.32
C VAL A 8 -4.14 -7.48 -6.24
N ARG A 9 -3.83 -7.17 -4.98
CA ARG A 9 -4.16 -7.97 -3.80
C ARG A 9 -4.25 -7.07 -2.58
N LEU A 10 -5.26 -7.31 -1.75
CA LEU A 10 -5.43 -6.70 -0.44
C LEU A 10 -5.78 -7.81 0.55
N GLU A 11 -5.00 -7.91 1.61
CA GLU A 11 -5.28 -8.72 2.79
C GLU A 11 -5.45 -7.77 3.97
N LEU A 12 -6.52 -7.93 4.74
CA LEU A 12 -6.84 -7.05 5.87
C LEU A 12 -7.39 -7.87 7.02
N ASP A 13 -6.68 -7.82 8.15
CA ASP A 13 -7.12 -8.37 9.41
C ASP A 13 -7.68 -7.24 10.28
N PHE A 14 -8.94 -7.38 10.70
CA PHE A 14 -9.54 -6.50 11.71
C PHE A 14 -9.28 -7.09 13.09
N LEU A 15 -8.56 -6.34 13.92
CA LEU A 15 -8.14 -6.75 15.26
C LEU A 15 -9.05 -6.17 16.35
N ARG A 16 -9.61 -4.98 16.11
CA ARG A 16 -10.48 -4.26 17.05
C ARG A 16 -11.56 -3.49 16.28
N GLU A 17 -12.67 -3.23 16.97
CA GLU A 17 -13.73 -2.36 16.45
C GLU A 17 -13.22 -0.91 16.35
N MET A 18 -13.53 -0.24 15.25
CA MET A 18 -13.31 1.20 15.09
C MET A 18 -14.65 1.93 15.26
N THR A 19 -14.64 3.07 15.94
CA THR A 19 -15.87 3.81 16.26
C THR A 19 -15.95 5.14 15.51
N TRP A 20 -17.18 5.58 15.21
CA TRP A 20 -17.47 6.88 14.63
C TRP A 20 -18.27 7.74 15.64
N PRO A 21 -17.98 9.05 15.78
CA PRO A 21 -16.91 9.79 15.12
C PRO A 21 -15.53 9.46 15.73
N GLY A 22 -14.49 9.55 14.91
CA GLY A 22 -13.10 9.35 15.34
C GLY A 22 -12.12 9.49 14.17
N GLU A 23 -10.84 9.68 14.48
CA GLU A 23 -9.76 9.74 13.49
C GLU A 23 -9.03 8.39 13.42
N VAL A 24 -8.84 7.89 12.20
CA VAL A 24 -8.05 6.69 11.95
C VAL A 24 -6.79 7.09 11.19
N ARG A 25 -5.63 6.89 11.82
CA ARG A 25 -4.33 7.11 11.21
C ARG A 25 -3.85 5.84 10.52
N ILE A 26 -3.51 5.95 9.24
CA ILE A 26 -2.97 4.84 8.45
C ILE A 26 -1.46 4.98 8.38
N GLU A 27 -0.74 4.15 9.12
CA GLU A 27 0.71 4.03 8.97
C GLU A 27 1.00 3.12 7.78
N THR A 28 1.83 3.55 6.83
CA THR A 28 2.15 2.78 5.63
C THR A 28 3.67 2.67 5.48
N GLU A 29 4.16 1.46 5.24
CA GLU A 29 5.58 1.17 4.99
C GLU A 29 5.72 0.20 3.82
N VAL A 30 6.83 0.30 3.07
CA VAL A 30 7.13 -0.60 1.96
C VAL A 30 7.79 -1.87 2.53
N LEU A 31 7.15 -3.02 2.32
CA LEU A 31 7.70 -4.32 2.73
C LEU A 31 8.60 -4.95 1.67
N ARG A 32 8.26 -4.77 0.39
CA ARG A 32 8.96 -5.45 -0.71
C ARG A 32 8.88 -4.64 -2.00
N LEU A 33 10.01 -4.54 -2.69
CA LEU A 33 10.11 -4.01 -4.05
C LEU A 33 10.38 -5.15 -5.05
N GLY A 34 9.43 -5.41 -5.94
CA GLY A 34 9.58 -6.36 -7.04
C GLY A 34 10.07 -5.69 -8.33
N GLY A 35 9.81 -6.33 -9.47
CA GLY A 35 10.10 -5.76 -10.80
C GLY A 35 8.98 -4.87 -11.33
N ARG A 36 7.72 -5.33 -11.22
CA ARG A 36 6.51 -4.61 -11.69
C ARG A 36 5.46 -4.40 -10.60
N SER A 37 5.78 -4.84 -9.39
CA SER A 37 4.91 -4.74 -8.22
C SER A 37 5.73 -4.38 -6.99
N PHE A 38 5.05 -3.83 -6.00
CA PHE A 38 5.58 -3.66 -4.66
C PHE A 38 4.51 -3.99 -3.63
N THR A 39 4.95 -4.36 -2.44
CA THR A 39 4.09 -4.69 -1.31
C THR A 39 4.26 -3.63 -0.25
N VAL A 40 3.15 -3.09 0.24
CA VAL A 40 3.12 -2.23 1.42
C VAL A 40 2.43 -2.95 2.58
N GLN A 41 2.87 -2.65 3.79
CA GLN A 41 2.12 -2.94 5.00
C GLN A 41 1.45 -1.67 5.49
N GLN A 42 0.24 -1.82 6.00
CA GLN A 42 -0.53 -0.74 6.56
C GLN A 42 -1.02 -1.12 7.95
N ARG A 43 -0.98 -0.18 8.89
CA ARG A 43 -1.56 -0.31 10.23
C ARG A 43 -2.63 0.76 10.41
N LEU A 44 -3.84 0.32 10.71
CA LEU A 44 -4.97 1.20 11.03
C LEU A 44 -4.92 1.48 12.53
N VAL A 45 -4.72 2.74 12.91
CA VAL A 45 -4.57 3.16 14.30
C VAL A 45 -5.67 4.15 14.68
N GLN A 46 -6.46 3.83 15.71
CA GLN A 46 -7.43 4.73 16.32
C GLN A 46 -7.20 4.73 17.84
N ASP A 47 -7.21 5.91 18.47
CA ASP A 47 -6.97 6.06 19.92
C ASP A 47 -5.69 5.35 20.40
N ASP A 48 -4.61 5.47 19.61
CA ASP A 48 -3.30 4.84 19.82
C ASP A 48 -3.30 3.28 19.84
N GLU A 49 -4.41 2.64 19.47
CA GLU A 49 -4.51 1.19 19.31
C GLU A 49 -4.51 0.76 17.83
N ILE A 50 -3.82 -0.34 17.51
CA ILE A 50 -3.90 -0.95 16.18
C ILE A 50 -5.23 -1.71 16.05
N CYS A 51 -6.15 -1.14 15.29
CA CYS A 51 -7.46 -1.73 15.01
C CYS A 51 -7.45 -2.68 13.82
N GLY A 52 -6.48 -2.55 12.91
CA GLY A 52 -6.35 -3.43 11.76
C GLY A 52 -4.95 -3.41 11.15
N LYS A 53 -4.63 -4.48 10.43
CA LYS A 53 -3.37 -4.62 9.67
C LYS A 53 -3.68 -5.06 8.25
N ALA A 54 -3.07 -4.39 7.28
CA ALA A 54 -3.23 -4.75 5.88
C ALA A 54 -1.89 -5.04 5.22
N GLN A 55 -1.87 -5.99 4.30
CA GLN A 55 -0.82 -6.14 3.30
C GLN A 55 -1.43 -5.93 1.92
N THR A 56 -0.87 -4.97 1.19
CA THR A 56 -1.39 -4.55 -0.12
C THR A 56 -0.32 -4.71 -1.18
N VAL A 57 -0.62 -5.43 -2.25
CA VAL A 57 0.25 -5.56 -3.42
C VAL A 57 -0.24 -4.61 -4.51
N LEU A 58 0.64 -3.71 -4.94
CA LEU A 58 0.37 -2.68 -5.93
C LEU A 58 1.20 -2.92 -7.19
N VAL A 59 0.65 -2.57 -8.36
CA VAL A 59 1.36 -2.52 -9.63
C VAL A 59 1.21 -1.14 -10.26
N VAL A 60 2.23 -0.71 -11.01
CA VAL A 60 2.13 0.45 -11.89
C VAL A 60 1.59 -0.03 -13.24
N MET A 61 0.42 0.47 -13.62
CA MET A 61 -0.27 0.13 -14.86
C MET A 61 -0.13 1.26 -15.88
N ASP A 62 0.41 0.95 -17.06
CA ASP A 62 0.24 1.82 -18.23
C ASP A 62 -1.20 1.67 -18.74
N ARG A 63 -1.99 2.74 -18.64
CA ARG A 63 -3.41 2.74 -19.00
C ARG A 63 -3.65 2.59 -20.51
N ALA A 64 -2.75 3.12 -21.34
CA ALA A 64 -2.88 3.05 -22.78
C ALA A 64 -2.57 1.63 -23.28
N ALA A 65 -1.48 1.06 -22.78
CA ALA A 65 -1.06 -0.31 -23.12
C ALA A 65 -1.79 -1.40 -22.33
N LYS A 66 -2.56 -1.04 -21.29
CA LYS A 66 -3.28 -1.95 -20.37
C LYS A 66 -2.41 -3.06 -19.80
N ARG A 67 -1.16 -2.72 -19.44
CA ARG A 67 -0.19 -3.68 -18.90
C ARG A 67 0.59 -3.11 -17.72
N ALA A 68 0.98 -3.98 -16.81
CA ALA A 68 1.89 -3.61 -15.73
C ALA A 68 3.28 -3.27 -16.31
N VAL A 69 3.85 -2.16 -15.84
CA VAL A 69 5.18 -1.67 -16.23
C VAL A 69 6.17 -1.78 -15.07
N SER A 70 7.45 -1.57 -15.35
CA SER A 70 8.50 -1.66 -14.32
C SER A 70 8.32 -0.58 -13.26
N ILE A 71 8.63 -0.92 -12.00
CA ILE A 71 8.66 0.05 -10.90
C ILE A 71 10.03 0.74 -10.77
N ASP A 72 11.00 0.43 -11.63
CA ASP A 72 12.35 1.00 -11.53
C ASP A 72 12.37 2.54 -11.48
N PRO A 73 11.54 3.29 -12.24
CA PRO A 73 11.48 4.75 -12.11
C PRO A 73 11.03 5.25 -10.73
N TRP A 74 10.39 4.39 -9.94
CA TRP A 74 9.86 4.69 -8.61
C TRP A 74 10.71 4.11 -7.49
N ARG A 75 11.72 3.30 -7.83
CA ARG A 75 12.44 2.45 -6.86
C ARG A 75 13.10 3.26 -5.77
N ASP A 76 13.80 4.33 -6.11
CA ASP A 76 14.50 5.17 -5.13
C ASP A 76 13.51 5.85 -4.19
N ALA A 77 12.42 6.41 -4.74
CA ALA A 77 11.37 7.05 -3.96
C ALA A 77 10.66 6.06 -3.02
N LEU A 78 10.37 4.85 -3.48
CA LEU A 78 9.73 3.82 -2.66
C LEU A 78 10.68 3.25 -1.59
N SER A 79 11.98 3.17 -1.88
CA SER A 79 12.98 2.67 -0.93
C SER A 79 13.11 3.56 0.30
N ALA A 80 12.83 4.87 0.17
CA ALA A 80 12.82 5.81 1.28
C ALA A 80 11.74 5.50 2.35
N PHE A 81 10.76 4.65 2.02
CA PHE A 81 9.67 4.23 2.90
C PHE A 81 9.77 2.75 3.31
N GLN A 82 10.89 2.08 3.03
CA GLN A 82 11.12 0.74 3.55
C GLN A 82 11.47 0.80 5.04
N ALA A 83 10.89 -0.11 5.81
CA ALA A 83 11.25 -0.35 7.21
C ALA A 83 12.64 -0.99 7.32
#